data_AF-A0A966TS85-F1
#
_entry.id   AF-A0A966TS85-F1
#
_cell.length_a   1.000
_cell.length_b   1.000
_cell.length_c   1.000
_cell.angle_alpha   90.00
_cell.angle_beta   90.00
_cell.angle_gamma   90.00
#
_symmetry.space_group_name_H-M   'P 1'
#
loop_
_entity.id
_entity.type
_entity.pdbx_description
1 polymer ?
#
loop_
_entity_poly.entity_id
_entity_poly.type
_entity_poly.pdbx_seq_one_letter_code
_entity_poly.pdbx_strand_id
1 'polypeptide(L)'
;MLADATLIMPSLSALSSIEAMRSTLAMARALLEGGRVVELAGLELEAAGICQALDDLPHHAASALRPAMLTLMREVEALAVLMPEQ
;
A
#
# COMPACT_ATOMS: atom_id res chain seq x y z
N MET A 1 9.18 -25.32 -27.25
CA MET A 1 9.89 -25.04 -25.99
C MET A 1 10.80 -23.85 -26.23
N LEU A 2 10.26 -22.64 -26.07
CA LEU A 2 11.02 -21.39 -26.08
C LEU A 2 10.67 -20.71 -24.76
N ALA A 3 11.69 -20.46 -23.96
CA ALA A 3 11.59 -19.86 -22.64
C ALA A 3 10.99 -18.46 -22.79
N ASP A 4 9.81 -18.28 -22.22
CA ASP A 4 9.12 -17.01 -22.17
C ASP A 4 9.81 -16.14 -21.10
N ALA A 5 10.81 -15.38 -21.54
CA ALA A 5 11.49 -14.37 -20.76
C ALA A 5 10.60 -13.11 -20.60
N THR A 6 9.33 -13.30 -20.24
CA THR A 6 8.42 -12.21 -19.87
C THR A 6 8.83 -11.71 -18.48
N LEU A 7 9.74 -10.74 -18.51
CA LEU A 7 9.86 -9.61 -17.58
C LEU A 7 9.49 -9.90 -16.12
N ILE A 8 10.55 -10.12 -15.35
CA ILE A 8 10.60 -10.10 -13.89
C ILE A 8 10.31 -8.67 -13.42
N MET A 9 9.05 -8.25 -13.46
CA MET A 9 8.55 -7.05 -12.79
C MET A 9 7.34 -7.46 -11.96
N PRO A 10 7.25 -7.06 -10.68
CA PRO A 10 5.95 -7.08 -10.01
C PRO A 10 4.97 -6.33 -10.93
N SER A 11 3.70 -6.76 -10.96
CA SER A 11 2.69 -6.03 -11.73
C SER A 11 2.82 -4.54 -11.37
N LEU A 12 3.11 -3.70 -12.37
CA LEU A 12 3.31 -2.27 -12.16
C LEU A 12 2.12 -1.68 -11.36
N SER A 13 0.94 -2.29 -11.50
CA SER A 13 -0.27 -1.98 -10.75
C SER A 13 -0.14 -2.18 -9.24
N ALA A 14 0.41 -3.30 -8.76
CA ALA A 14 0.50 -3.56 -7.32
C ALA A 14 1.47 -2.59 -6.64
N LEU A 15 2.64 -2.38 -7.25
CA LEU A 15 3.61 -1.41 -6.74
C LEU A 15 3.07 0.02 -6.82
N SER A 16 2.44 0.41 -7.94
CA SER A 16 1.85 1.75 -8.08
C SER A 16 0.73 2.00 -7.07
N SER A 17 -0.10 0.99 -6.79
CA SER A 17 -1.16 1.09 -5.79
C SER A 17 -0.59 1.25 -4.37
N ILE A 18 0.47 0.50 -4.06
CA ILE A 18 1.19 0.68 -2.78
C ILE A 18 1.75 2.10 -2.69
N GLU A 19 2.45 2.60 -3.71
CA GLU A 19 3.02 3.95 -3.72
C GLU A 19 1.97 5.07 -3.64
N ALA A 20 0.82 4.88 -4.32
CA ALA A 20 -0.30 5.80 -4.24
C ALA A 20 -0.86 5.87 -2.81
N MET A 21 -1.10 4.72 -2.18
CA MET A 21 -1.60 4.66 -0.81
C MET A 21 -0.62 5.30 0.18
N ARG A 22 0.68 5.04 0.04
CA ARG A 22 1.72 5.67 0.86
C ARG A 22 1.70 7.21 0.72
N SER A 23 1.50 7.71 -0.49
CA SER A 23 1.39 9.16 -0.73
C SER A 23 0.15 9.75 -0.05
N THR A 24 -0.99 9.06 -0.10
CA THR A 24 -2.21 9.44 0.61
C THR A 24 -1.99 9.48 2.13
N LEU A 25 -1.37 8.44 2.71
CA LEU A 25 -1.07 8.37 4.14
C LEU A 25 -0.09 9.48 4.58
N ALA A 26 0.93 9.78 3.77
CA ALA A 26 1.85 10.87 4.05
C ALA A 26 1.14 12.24 4.09
N MET A 27 0.21 12.48 3.16
CA MET A 27 -0.58 13.70 3.15
C MET A 27 -1.55 13.77 4.33
N ALA A 28 -2.23 12.67 4.65
CA ALA A 28 -3.11 12.57 5.81
C ALA A 28 -2.36 12.84 7.12
N ARG A 29 -1.16 12.28 7.26
CA ARG A 29 -0.29 12.52 8.40
C ARG A 29 0.05 14.00 8.55
N ALA A 30 0.49 14.65 7.47
CA ALA A 30 0.83 16.07 7.50
C ALA A 30 -0.37 16.95 7.90
N LEU A 31 -1.58 16.58 7.46
CA LEU A 31 -2.81 17.28 7.84
C LEU A 31 -3.14 17.08 9.32
N LEU A 32 -3.06 15.86 9.84
CA LEU A 32 -3.30 15.55 11.25
C LEU A 32 -2.28 16.24 12.17
N GLU A 33 -0.99 16.19 11.81
CA GLU A 33 0.08 16.91 12.54
C GLU A 33 -0.15 18.43 12.52
N GLY A 34 -0.79 18.96 11.47
CA GLY A 34 -1.24 20.35 11.38
C GLY A 34 -2.54 20.66 12.14
N GLY A 35 -3.08 19.73 12.92
CA GLY A 35 -4.31 19.89 13.70
C GLY A 35 -5.60 19.82 12.88
N ARG A 36 -5.55 19.32 11.64
CA ARG A 36 -6.73 19.10 10.80
C ARG A 36 -7.30 17.71 11.06
N VAL A 37 -8.62 17.61 11.05
CA VAL A 37 -9.31 16.31 11.03
C VAL A 37 -9.32 15.78 9.60
N VAL A 38 -8.97 14.50 9.43
CA VAL A 38 -8.97 13.79 8.15
C VAL A 38 -9.85 12.56 8.28
N GLU A 39 -10.76 12.36 7.34
CA GLU A 39 -11.48 11.11 7.17
C GLU A 39 -10.73 10.24 6.16
N LEU A 40 -10.49 8.98 6.49
CA LEU A 40 -9.78 8.01 5.65
C LEU A 40 -10.73 6.93 5.10
N ALA A 41 -12.00 7.28 4.90
CA ALA A 41 -12.99 6.36 4.35
C ALA A 41 -12.54 5.84 2.99
N GLY A 42 -12.71 4.53 2.77
CA GLY A 42 -12.31 3.87 1.54
C GLY A 42 -10.88 3.35 1.53
N LEU A 43 -10.08 3.63 2.56
CA LEU A 43 -8.74 3.06 2.69
C LEU A 43 -8.80 1.52 2.82
N GLU A 44 -9.86 1.00 3.42
CA GLU A 44 -10.11 -0.45 3.52
C GLU A 44 -10.33 -1.08 2.14
N LEU A 45 -11.09 -0.42 1.27
CA LEU A 45 -11.30 -0.87 -0.11
C LEU A 45 -10.00 -0.84 -0.93
N GLU A 46 -9.21 0.22 -0.81
CA GLU A 46 -7.90 0.29 -1.48
C GLU A 46 -6.94 -0.80 -0.96
N ALA A 47 -6.95 -1.05 0.36
CA ALA A 47 -6.12 -2.09 0.95
C ALA A 47 -6.54 -3.49 0.48
N ALA A 48 -7.85 -3.75 0.39
CA ALA A 48 -8.39 -4.98 -0.18
C ALA A 48 -7.96 -5.14 -1.65
N GLY A 49 -7.95 -4.06 -2.44
CA GLY A 49 -7.48 -4.07 -3.82
C GLY A 49 -5.99 -4.44 -3.94
N ILE A 50 -5.14 -3.94 -3.04
CA ILE A 50 -3.72 -4.32 -2.96
C ILE A 50 -3.59 -5.80 -2.60
N CYS A 51 -4.32 -6.28 -1.58
CA CYS A 51 -4.29 -7.69 -1.19
C CYS A 51 -4.70 -8.62 -2.34
N GLN A 52 -5.79 -8.30 -3.04
CA GLN A 52 -6.23 -9.07 -4.20
C GLN A 52 -5.16 -9.08 -5.32
N ALA A 53 -4.56 -7.93 -5.61
CA ALA A 53 -3.50 -7.84 -6.61
C ALA A 53 -2.24 -8.63 -6.23
N LEU A 54 -1.96 -8.81 -4.93
CA LEU A 54 -0.87 -9.65 -4.44
C LEU A 54 -1.20 -11.14 -4.54
N ASP A 55 -2.45 -11.54 -4.29
CA ASP A 55 -2.90 -12.94 -4.39
C ASP A 55 -2.79 -13.48 -5.83
N ASP A 56 -2.93 -12.59 -6.82
CA ASP A 56 -2.80 -12.94 -8.24
C ASP A 56 -1.33 -13.06 -8.71
N LEU A 57 -0.34 -12.70 -7.87
CA LEU A 57 1.08 -12.74 -8.24
C LEU A 57 1.72 -14.10 -7.97
N PRO A 58 2.67 -14.52 -8.83
CA PRO A 58 3.52 -15.66 -8.51
C PRO A 58 4.39 -15.35 -7.27
N HIS A 59 4.64 -16.37 -6.45
CA HIS A 59 5.26 -16.23 -5.12
C HIS A 59 6.55 -15.40 -5.09
N HIS A 60 7.40 -15.51 -6.10
CA HIS A 60 8.64 -14.76 -6.20
C HIS A 60 8.40 -13.25 -6.43
N ALA A 61 7.39 -12.89 -7.22
CA ALA A 61 7.01 -11.50 -7.47
C ALA A 61 6.33 -10.89 -6.24
N ALA A 62 5.47 -11.65 -5.55
CA ALA A 62 4.89 -11.23 -4.28
C ALA A 62 5.97 -11.03 -3.19
N SER A 63 6.97 -11.91 -3.12
CA SER A 63 8.08 -11.76 -2.17
C SER A 63 8.91 -10.49 -2.40
N ALA A 64 9.02 -10.03 -3.65
CA ALA A 64 9.72 -8.78 -3.97
C ALA A 64 8.97 -7.53 -3.45
N LEU A 65 7.64 -7.61 -3.26
CA LEU A 65 6.81 -6.53 -2.75
C LEU A 65 6.71 -6.50 -1.22
N ARG A 66 7.16 -7.57 -0.54
CA ARG A 66 7.13 -7.67 0.92
C ARG A 66 7.72 -6.47 1.67
N PRO A 67 8.88 -5.91 1.28
CA PRO A 67 9.42 -4.72 1.95
C PRO A 67 8.49 -3.51 1.84
N ALA A 68 7.91 -3.28 0.66
CA ALA A 68 7.00 -2.15 0.43
C ALA A 68 5.71 -2.30 1.24
N MET A 69 5.17 -3.51 1.34
CA MET A 69 4.01 -3.82 2.20
C MET A 69 4.29 -3.59 3.68
N LEU A 70 5.45 -4.00 4.18
CA LEU A 70 5.84 -3.75 5.57
C LEU A 70 5.98 -2.25 5.87
N THR A 71 6.52 -1.48 4.92
CA THR A 71 6.57 -0.02 5.04
C THR A 71 5.17 0.59 5.07
N LEU A 72 4.28 0.17 4.17
CA LEU A 72 2.90 0.64 4.13
C LEU A 72 2.17 0.34 5.46
N MET A 73 2.31 -0.87 6.02
CA MET A 73 1.74 -1.21 7.33
C MET A 73 2.21 -0.26 8.44
N ARG A 74 3.52 0.03 8.50
CA ARG A 74 4.06 0.95 9.51
C ARG A 74 3.53 2.38 9.35
N GLU A 75 3.32 2.82 8.11
CA GLU A 75 2.73 4.14 7.84
C GLU A 75 1.28 4.21 8.31
N VAL A 76 0.48 3.16 8.09
CA VAL A 76 -0.89 3.05 8.62
C VAL A 76 -0.89 3.04 10.15
N GLU A 77 -0.03 2.23 10.79
CA GLU A 77 0.10 2.17 12.25
C GLU A 77 0.48 3.53 12.85
N ALA A 78 1.45 4.22 12.24
CA ALA A 78 1.87 5.55 12.68
C ALA A 78 0.73 6.58 12.56
N LEU A 79 -0.08 6.48 11.51
CA LEU A 79 -1.23 7.36 11.31
C LEU A 79 -2.33 7.09 12.35
N ALA A 80 -2.61 5.83 12.66
CA ALA A 80 -3.62 5.43 13.64
C ALA A 80 -3.36 6.03 15.03
N VAL A 81 -2.08 6.17 15.43
CA VAL A 81 -1.69 6.80 16.71
C VAL A 81 -2.04 8.30 16.76
N LEU A 82 -2.14 8.97 15.61
CA LEU A 82 -2.51 10.39 15.52
C LEU A 82 -4.02 10.62 15.46
N MET A 83 -4.80 9.56 15.25
CA MET A 83 -6.25 9.65 15.16
C MET A 83 -6.87 9.58 16.56
N PRO A 84 -7.90 10.40 16.85
CA PRO A 84 -8.66 10.23 18.08
C PRO A 84 -9.35 8.86 18.10
N GLU A 85 -9.45 8.23 19.28
CA GLU A 85 -10.28 7.03 19.44
C GLU A 85 -11.72 7.38 19.04
N GLN A 86 -12.24 6.69 18.02
CA GLN A 86 -13.61 6.84 17.54
C GLN A 86 -14.59 6.03 18.40
#